data_AF-A0A928I1U2-F1
#
_entry.id   AF-A0A928I1U2-F1
#
_cell.length_a   1.000
_cell.length_b   1.000
_cell.length_c   1.000
_cell.angle_alpha   90.00
_cell.angle_beta   90.00
_cell.angle_gamma   90.00
#
_symmetry.space_group_name_H-M   'P 1'
#
loop_
_entity.id
_entity.type
_entity.pdbx_description
1 polymer ?
#
loop_
_entity_poly.entity_id
_entity_poly.type
_entity_poly.pdbx_seq_one_letter_code
_entity_poly.pdbx_strand_id
1 'polypeptide(L)' 'MGKGFFDNSLLNSDVPDHIRGISCNVKNCIYHDGDAYCTASRISVGPSYATACTDTVCATFKAKSLK' A
#
# COMPACT_ATOMS: atom_id res chain seq x y z
N MET A 1 -0.31 25.39 29.75
CA MET A 1 -0.97 24.11 29.43
C MET A 1 -0.85 23.84 27.94
N GLY A 2 -0.13 22.77 27.57
CA GLY A 2 -0.26 22.02 26.31
C GLY A 2 0.23 22.67 25.00
N LYS A 3 1.54 22.63 24.73
CA LYS A 3 2.03 22.60 23.34
C LYS A 3 1.88 21.14 22.88
N GLY A 4 0.90 20.87 22.01
CA GLY A 4 0.69 19.56 21.43
C GLY A 4 1.78 19.26 20.41
N PHE A 5 2.55 18.21 20.69
CA PHE A 5 3.62 17.67 19.89
C PHE A 5 3.04 16.88 18.71
N PHE A 6 3.17 17.37 17.48
CA PHE A 6 3.16 16.51 16.30
C PHE A 6 4.38 16.86 15.47
N ASP A 7 5.39 16.03 15.65
CA ASP A 7 6.74 16.18 15.14
C ASP A 7 6.78 16.18 13.60
N ASN A 8 7.48 17.18 13.03
CA ASN A 8 7.75 17.38 11.61
C ASN A 8 9.18 16.94 11.23
N SER A 9 9.75 15.88 11.81
CA SER A 9 11.19 15.56 11.69
C SER A 9 11.56 14.14 11.22
N LEU A 10 10.74 13.46 10.41
CA LEU A 10 11.16 12.20 9.74
C LEU A 10 10.84 12.14 8.22
N LEU A 11 10.87 13.26 7.51
CA LEU A 11 10.95 13.23 6.03
C LEU A 11 12.40 12.91 5.62
N ASN A 12 12.90 11.74 6.00
CA ASN A 12 14.12 11.20 5.39
C ASN A 12 13.75 10.71 3.99
N SER A 13 14.47 11.21 2.99
CA SER A 13 14.24 11.06 1.56
C SER A 13 14.39 9.64 1.00
N ASP A 14 14.42 8.62 1.85
CA ASP A 14 14.71 7.22 1.49
C ASP A 14 13.53 6.26 1.68
N VAL A 15 12.39 6.72 2.20
CA VAL A 15 11.20 5.86 2.35
C VAL A 15 10.37 5.94 1.06
N PRO A 16 10.12 4.81 0.35
CA PRO A 16 9.29 4.82 -0.84
C PRO A 16 7.91 5.39 -0.52
N ASP A 17 7.43 6.30 -1.37
CA ASP A 17 6.13 6.93 -1.19
C ASP A 17 5.02 5.87 -1.32
N HIS A 18 4.49 5.45 -0.17
CA HIS A 18 3.50 4.40 -0.04
C HIS A 18 2.21 4.94 0.56
N ILE A 19 1.06 4.36 0.20
CA ILE A 19 -0.21 4.77 0.79
C ILE A 19 -0.21 4.40 2.28
N ARG A 20 -0.24 5.40 3.17
CA ARG A 20 -0.27 5.17 4.61
C ARG A 20 -1.47 4.30 4.99
N GLY A 21 -1.20 3.20 5.71
CA GLY A 21 -2.23 2.27 6.18
C GLY A 21 -2.63 1.17 5.18
N ILE A 22 -2.02 1.10 3.99
CA ILE A 22 -2.26 0.02 3.03
C ILE A 22 -1.07 -0.94 2.98
N SER A 23 -1.24 -2.10 3.59
CA SER A 23 -0.27 -3.19 3.55
C SER A 23 -0.36 -3.96 2.23
N CYS A 24 0.77 -4.30 1.63
CA CYS A 24 0.88 -5.21 0.50
C CYS A 24 1.76 -6.39 0.93
N ASN A 25 1.16 -7.50 1.35
CA ASN A 25 1.92 -8.71 1.73
C ASN A 25 2.33 -9.57 0.52
N VAL A 26 1.88 -9.19 -0.68
CA VAL A 26 2.07 -9.95 -1.92
C VAL A 26 3.44 -9.59 -2.52
N LYS A 27 4.50 -10.30 -2.13
CA LYS A 27 5.90 -10.01 -2.52
C LYS A 27 6.16 -9.99 -4.04
N ASN A 28 5.35 -10.72 -4.81
CA ASN A 28 5.44 -10.71 -6.27
C ASN A 28 4.65 -9.56 -6.92
N CYS A 29 4.02 -8.66 -6.16
CA CYS A 29 3.36 -7.47 -6.69
C CYS A 29 4.41 -6.41 -7.06
N ILE A 30 4.30 -5.78 -8.23
CA ILE A 30 5.23 -4.71 -8.64
C ILE A 30 5.16 -3.49 -7.72
N TYR A 31 4.05 -3.31 -7.02
CA TYR A 31 3.80 -2.21 -6.08
C TYR A 31 4.19 -2.54 -4.65
N HIS A 32 4.83 -3.69 -4.40
CA HIS A 32 5.35 -4.01 -3.08
C HIS A 32 6.67 -3.25 -2.86
N ASP A 33 6.75 -2.45 -1.80
CA ASP A 33 7.91 -1.59 -1.48
C ASP A 33 9.20 -2.36 -1.17
N GLY A 34 9.07 -3.60 -0.70
CA GLY A 34 10.17 -4.48 -0.32
C GLY A 34 10.03 -5.01 1.10
N ASP A 35 9.19 -4.38 1.91
CA ASP A 35 8.88 -4.75 3.28
C ASP A 35 7.41 -5.20 3.40
N ALA A 36 6.48 -4.25 3.54
CA ALA A 36 5.08 -4.54 3.81
C ALA A 36 4.07 -3.57 3.18
N TYR A 37 4.49 -2.52 2.48
CA TYR A 37 3.56 -1.48 2.01
C TYR A 37 3.33 -1.47 0.50
N CYS A 38 2.17 -0.95 0.12
CA CYS A 38 1.80 -0.73 -1.29
C CYS A 38 2.27 0.66 -1.76
N THR A 39 3.10 0.70 -2.79
CA THR A 39 3.61 1.93 -3.45
C THR A 39 2.75 2.38 -4.63
N ALA A 40 1.61 1.74 -4.89
CA ALA A 40 0.66 2.25 -5.87
C ALA A 40 0.12 3.61 -5.41
N SER A 41 -0.09 4.56 -6.32
CA SER A 41 -0.68 5.87 -5.96
C SER A 41 -2.13 5.77 -5.49
N ARG A 42 -2.86 4.76 -5.96
CA ARG A 42 -4.23 4.44 -5.57
C ARG A 42 -4.49 2.94 -5.69
N ILE A 43 -5.23 2.39 -4.72
CA ILE A 43 -5.76 1.03 -4.84
C ILE A 43 -7.19 1.02 -5.38
N SER A 44 -7.49 -0.01 -6.16
CA SER A 44 -8.84 -0.44 -6.49
C SER A 44 -9.06 -1.79 -5.84
N VAL A 45 -10.16 -1.92 -5.11
CA VAL A 45 -10.66 -3.20 -4.58
C VAL A 45 -11.78 -3.65 -5.49
N GLY A 46 -11.78 -4.93 -5.86
CA GLY A 46 -12.80 -5.53 -6.72
C GLY A 46 -12.99 -7.01 -6.41
N PRO A 47 -13.76 -7.76 -7.22
CA PRO A 47 -14.54 -7.25 -8.36
C PRO A 47 -15.78 -6.45 -7.92
N SER A 48 -16.40 -5.72 -8.85
CA SER A 48 -17.60 -4.89 -8.58
C SER A 48 -18.85 -5.68 -8.18
N TYR A 49 -18.83 -6.99 -8.41
CA TYR A 49 -19.90 -7.93 -8.08
C TYR A 49 -19.60 -8.78 -6.83
N ALA A 50 -18.56 -8.44 -6.06
CA ALA A 50 -18.27 -9.11 -4.78
C ALA A 50 -19.49 -9.00 -3.85
N THR A 51 -19.92 -10.12 -3.28
CA THR A 51 -21.05 -10.17 -2.33
C THR A 51 -20.58 -10.56 -0.92
N ALA A 52 -19.38 -11.14 -0.81
CA ALA A 52 -18.70 -11.39 0.45
C ALA A 52 -17.34 -10.68 0.50
N CYS A 53 -16.85 -10.42 1.72
CA CYS A 53 -15.54 -9.84 1.94
C CYS A 53 -14.40 -10.73 1.39
N THR A 54 -14.59 -12.05 1.42
CA THR A 54 -13.64 -13.04 0.87
C THR A 54 -13.51 -12.98 -0.65
N ASP A 55 -14.48 -12.39 -1.34
CA ASP A 55 -14.43 -12.22 -2.80
C ASP A 55 -13.57 -11.00 -3.19
N THR A 56 -13.34 -10.09 -2.23
CA THR A 56 -12.63 -8.84 -2.51
C THR A 56 -11.13 -9.07 -2.62
N VAL A 57 -10.54 -8.52 -3.68
CA VAL A 57 -9.11 -8.60 -3.98
C VAL A 57 -8.57 -7.22 -4.34
N CYS A 58 -7.25 -7.05 -4.23
CA CYS A 58 -6.57 -5.87 -4.75
C CYS A 58 -6.55 -5.94 -6.28
N ALA A 59 -7.51 -5.28 -6.92
CA ALA A 59 -7.61 -5.19 -8.38
C ALA A 59 -6.48 -4.36 -9.00
N THR A 60 -5.74 -3.58 -8.19
CA THR A 60 -4.51 -2.89 -8.61
C THR A 60 -3.32 -3.85 -8.73
N PHE A 61 -3.41 -5.10 -8.25
CA PHE A 61 -2.32 -6.06 -8.33
C PHE A 61 -1.79 -6.24 -9.75
N LYS A 62 -0.46 -6.17 -9.88
CA LYS A 62 0.27 -6.58 -11.09
C LYS A 62 1.47 -7.41 -10.66
N ALA A 63 1.62 -8.59 -11.25
CA ALA A 63 2.75 -9.45 -10.97
C ALA A 63 4.04 -8.84 -11.54
N LYS A 64 5.16 -8.98 -10.82
CA LYS A 64 6.50 -8.78 -11.34
C LYS A 64 6.71 -9.77 -12.47
N SER A 65 7.01 -9.28 -13.68
CA SER A 65 7.42 -10.17 -14.78
C SER A 65 8.70 -10.89 -14.38
N LEU A 66 8.69 -12.22 -14.46
CA LEU A 66 9.90 -13.01 -14.39
C LEU A 66 10.72 -12.68 -15.65
N LYS A 67 11.93 -12.17 -15.48
CA LYS A 67 12.91 -12.08 -16.57
C LYS A 67 13.55 -13.43 -16.81
#